data_AF-A0A3L7VPQ1-F1
#
_entry.id   AF-A0A3L7VPQ1-F1
#
_cell.length_a   1.000
_cell.length_b   1.000
_cell.length_c   1.000
_cell.angle_alpha   90.00
_cell.angle_beta   90.00
_cell.angle_gamma   90.00
#
_symmetry.space_group_name_H-M   'P 1'
#
loop_
_entity.id
_entity.type
_entity.pdbx_description
1 polymer ?
#
loop_
_entity_poly.entity_id
_entity_poly.type
_entity_poly.pdbx_seq_one_letter_code
_entity_poly.pdbx_strand_id
1 'polypeptide(L)'
;MSWFLIDELSRMSRNTIELLQHGELAESTGVRVVGASDGYDSANPQSSLLLPVLGSMNEAFITQLRSKVKRGMDDAFRRGDNISPPGVGYRLVDVKDANGNLVITRKNTIEKAVEIDPEAAEWTQRGAEMIAYEGSSAIDVARLFNEHKVGGKQTWSDCRVRQHYGREKLVGKDVFHKTKQVTDRRTGKKKVIQLPESEWIWRDVPHLRILSDELAEAVKQKLGRGSESFGRKAKDPRKKVHRVDLYPKVLIRPICGCCGHPMILGRSVGKY
;
A
#
# COMPACT_ATOMS: atom_id res chain seq x y z
N MET A 1 44.15 -12.25 -6.52
CA MET A 1 43.53 -10.91 -6.60
C MET A 1 42.05 -11.12 -6.86
N SER A 2 41.19 -10.67 -5.95
CA SER A 2 39.74 -10.90 -6.02
C SER A 2 39.05 -9.69 -6.65
N TRP A 3 38.08 -9.95 -7.52
CA TRP A 3 37.43 -8.92 -8.34
C TRP A 3 35.92 -8.95 -8.06
N PHE A 4 35.31 -7.78 -7.95
CA PHE A 4 33.88 -7.60 -7.82
C PHE A 4 33.39 -6.74 -9.00
N LEU A 5 32.75 -7.41 -9.95
CA LEU A 5 32.24 -6.81 -11.18
C LEU A 5 30.77 -6.50 -11.00
N ILE A 6 30.38 -5.25 -11.29
CA ILE A 6 29.00 -4.79 -11.27
C ILE A 6 28.71 -3.99 -12.53
N ASP A 7 27.45 -3.96 -12.93
CA ASP A 7 27.03 -3.18 -14.10
C ASP A 7 27.23 -1.68 -13.88
N GLU A 8 26.76 -1.17 -12.74
CA GLU A 8 26.92 0.22 -12.28
C GLU A 8 27.07 0.24 -10.75
N LEU A 9 27.81 1.21 -10.22
CA LEU A 9 27.92 1.48 -8.77
C LEU A 9 26.56 1.73 -8.10
N SER A 10 25.58 2.20 -8.86
CA SER A 10 24.19 2.38 -8.41
C SER A 10 23.55 1.07 -7.91
N ARG A 11 24.08 -0.09 -8.32
CA ARG A 11 23.64 -1.43 -7.90
C ARG A 11 24.28 -1.91 -6.60
N MET A 12 25.40 -1.31 -6.21
CA MET A 12 26.18 -1.70 -5.04
C MET A 12 25.56 -1.21 -3.73
N SER A 13 24.81 -0.10 -3.77
CA SER A 13 24.35 0.60 -2.58
C SER A 13 22.99 1.25 -2.76
N ARG A 14 22.29 1.58 -1.66
CA ARG A 14 20.99 2.28 -1.71
C ARG A 14 21.12 3.80 -1.59
N ASN A 15 22.28 4.27 -1.15
CA ASN A 15 22.57 5.68 -0.94
C ASN A 15 24.10 5.93 -0.93
N THR A 16 24.48 7.20 -1.03
CA THR A 16 25.88 7.64 -1.09
C THR A 16 26.70 7.20 0.13
N ILE A 17 26.13 7.19 1.34
CA ILE A 17 26.86 6.77 2.55
C ILE A 17 27.21 5.28 2.49
N GLU A 18 26.25 4.44 2.13
CA GLU A 18 26.48 3.00 1.94
C GLU A 18 27.53 2.76 0.83
N LEU A 19 27.49 3.53 -0.26
CA LEU A 19 28.48 3.42 -1.33
C LEU A 19 29.91 3.68 -0.84
N LEU A 20 30.09 4.72 -0.03
CA LEU A 20 31.41 5.07 0.54
C LEU A 20 31.89 4.01 1.53
N GLN A 21 31.00 3.51 2.40
CA GLN A 21 31.31 2.40 3.31
C GLN A 21 31.71 1.12 2.55
N HIS A 22 31.05 0.84 1.43
CA HIS A 22 31.41 -0.27 0.57
C HIS A 22 32.76 -0.06 -0.14
N GLY A 23 33.10 1.18 -0.49
CA GLY A 23 34.43 1.54 -0.99
C GLY A 23 35.53 1.26 0.04
N GLU A 24 35.36 1.72 1.28
CA GLU A 24 36.30 1.49 2.39
C GLU A 24 36.43 -0.01 2.72
N LEU A 25 35.33 -0.75 2.64
CA LEU A 25 35.34 -2.20 2.80
C LEU A 25 36.11 -2.90 1.66
N ALA A 26 35.94 -2.46 0.42
CA ALA A 26 36.67 -3.01 -0.72
C ALA A 26 38.18 -2.76 -0.59
N GLU A 27 38.57 -1.55 -0.15
CA GLU A 27 39.96 -1.19 0.10
C GLU A 27 40.58 -2.03 1.22
N SER A 28 39.92 -2.12 2.38
CA SER A 28 40.41 -2.89 3.53
C SER A 28 40.49 -4.40 3.27
N THR A 29 39.68 -4.93 2.37
CA THR A 29 39.69 -6.35 1.98
C THR A 29 40.56 -6.65 0.76
N GLY A 30 41.12 -5.63 0.10
CA GLY A 30 41.92 -5.78 -1.12
C GLY A 30 41.13 -6.30 -2.33
N VAL A 31 39.80 -6.12 -2.34
CA VAL A 31 38.93 -6.51 -3.45
C VAL A 31 38.85 -5.37 -4.44
N ARG A 32 39.17 -5.62 -5.71
CA ARG A 32 39.01 -4.63 -6.78
C ARG A 32 37.56 -4.57 -7.21
N VAL A 33 36.95 -3.38 -7.12
CA VAL A 33 35.57 -3.13 -7.56
C VAL A 33 35.61 -2.44 -8.91
N VAL A 34 34.89 -2.98 -9.89
CA VAL A 34 34.81 -2.43 -11.24
C VAL A 34 33.35 -2.30 -11.67
N GLY A 35 32.96 -1.10 -12.07
CA GLY A 35 31.67 -0.78 -12.69
C GLY A 35 31.79 -0.76 -14.20
N ALA A 36 31.03 -1.62 -14.87
CA ALA A 36 31.16 -1.85 -16.32
C ALA A 36 30.66 -0.66 -17.15
N SER A 37 29.57 -0.02 -16.72
CA SER A 37 28.85 1.01 -17.48
C SER A 37 29.21 2.43 -17.05
N ASP A 38 29.58 2.64 -15.79
CA ASP A 38 30.00 3.95 -15.25
C ASP A 38 31.53 4.17 -15.26
N GLY A 39 32.29 3.15 -15.68
CA GLY A 39 33.74 3.22 -15.83
C GLY A 39 34.49 3.33 -14.51
N TYR A 40 33.83 3.04 -13.39
CA TYR A 40 34.49 3.06 -12.09
C TYR A 40 35.45 1.88 -11.94
N ASP A 41 36.66 2.15 -11.45
CA ASP A 41 37.64 1.14 -11.12
C ASP A 41 38.37 1.55 -9.84
N SER A 42 38.24 0.72 -8.80
CA SER A 42 38.88 1.01 -7.51
C SER A 42 40.40 1.01 -7.59
N ALA A 43 41.01 0.37 -8.61
CA ALA A 43 42.46 0.38 -8.82
C ALA A 43 42.97 1.68 -9.48
N ASN A 44 42.08 2.53 -9.99
CA ASN A 44 42.46 3.82 -10.55
C ASN A 44 42.93 4.77 -9.42
N PRO A 45 44.05 5.49 -9.57
CA PRO A 45 44.49 6.50 -8.59
C PRO A 45 43.45 7.57 -8.24
N GLN A 46 42.50 7.84 -9.15
CA GLN A 46 41.42 8.81 -8.96
C GLN A 46 40.15 8.20 -8.36
N SER A 47 40.13 6.90 -8.01
CA SER A 47 38.96 6.19 -7.53
C SER A 47 38.35 6.81 -6.26
N SER A 48 39.19 7.30 -5.35
CA SER A 48 38.78 7.98 -4.11
C SER A 48 38.00 9.27 -4.35
N LEU A 49 38.26 9.98 -5.46
CA LEU A 49 37.50 11.16 -5.88
C LEU A 49 36.25 10.75 -6.69
N LEU A 50 36.38 9.77 -7.58
CA LEU A 50 35.31 9.32 -8.47
C LEU A 50 34.14 8.70 -7.70
N LEU A 51 34.42 7.93 -6.65
CA LEU A 51 33.38 7.22 -5.89
C LEU A 51 32.34 8.18 -5.24
N PRO A 52 32.73 9.23 -4.47
CA PRO A 52 31.78 10.23 -3.98
C PRO A 52 31.04 11.00 -5.07
N VAL A 53 31.72 11.33 -6.17
CA VAL A 53 31.14 12.08 -7.29
C VAL A 53 30.03 11.25 -7.96
N LEU A 54 30.34 10.01 -8.31
CA LEU A 54 29.37 9.08 -8.92
C LEU A 54 28.21 8.79 -7.95
N GLY A 55 28.48 8.63 -6.66
CA GLY A 55 27.44 8.51 -5.63
C GLY A 55 26.49 9.71 -5.61
N SER A 56 27.04 10.93 -5.62
CA SER A 56 26.26 12.17 -5.61
C SER A 56 25.45 12.35 -6.89
N MET A 57 26.02 12.02 -8.05
CA MET A 57 25.32 12.04 -9.33
C MET A 57 24.14 11.07 -9.35
N ASN A 58 24.33 9.85 -8.81
CA ASN A 58 23.28 8.85 -8.70
C ASN A 58 22.14 9.34 -7.78
N GLU A 59 22.46 9.95 -6.64
CA GLU A 59 21.45 10.51 -5.73
C GLU A 59 20.67 11.67 -6.35
N ALA A 60 21.35 12.55 -7.08
CA ALA A 60 20.73 13.64 -7.83
C ALA A 60 19.80 13.09 -8.94
N PHE A 61 20.25 12.08 -9.69
CA PHE A 61 19.46 11.43 -10.73
C PHE A 61 18.19 10.79 -10.16
N ILE A 62 18.30 10.02 -9.07
CA ILE A 62 17.15 9.40 -8.40
C ILE A 62 16.16 10.46 -7.94
N THR A 63 16.65 11.58 -7.38
CA THR A 63 15.80 12.69 -6.91
C THR A 63 15.06 13.35 -8.07
N GLN A 64 15.76 13.63 -9.16
CA GLN A 64 15.16 14.22 -10.36
C GLN A 64 14.14 13.27 -11.01
N LEU A 65 14.45 11.97 -11.08
CA LEU A 65 13.55 10.95 -11.60
C LEU A 65 12.27 10.86 -10.77
N ARG A 66 12.38 10.83 -9.44
CA ARG A 66 11.21 10.86 -8.54
C ARG A 66 10.33 12.08 -8.78
N SER A 67 10.93 13.26 -8.93
CA SER A 67 10.19 14.50 -9.24
C SER A 67 9.46 14.41 -10.59
N LYS A 68 10.14 13.94 -11.65
CA LYS A 68 9.55 13.76 -12.98
C LYS A 68 8.41 12.74 -12.97
N VAL A 69 8.59 11.60 -12.31
CA VAL A 69 7.55 10.56 -12.18
C VAL A 69 6.35 11.10 -11.42
N LYS A 70 6.57 11.78 -10.27
CA LYS A 70 5.49 12.38 -9.49
C LYS A 70 4.67 13.36 -10.35
N ARG A 71 5.33 14.29 -11.04
CA ARG A 71 4.67 15.24 -11.96
C ARG A 71 3.90 14.51 -13.06
N GLY A 72 4.50 13.51 -13.70
CA GLY A 72 3.84 12.74 -14.76
C GLY A 72 2.59 12.00 -14.27
N MET A 73 2.63 11.44 -13.05
CA MET A 73 1.47 10.81 -12.41
C MET A 73 0.40 11.85 -12.03
N ASP A 74 0.79 13.01 -11.49
CA ASP A 74 -0.14 14.10 -11.17
C ASP A 74 -0.87 14.60 -12.42
N ASP A 75 -0.13 14.81 -13.51
CA ASP A 75 -0.70 15.28 -14.78
C ASP A 75 -1.60 14.22 -15.41
N ALA A 76 -1.22 12.94 -15.32
CA ALA A 76 -2.07 11.83 -15.75
C ALA A 76 -3.38 11.78 -14.94
N PHE A 77 -3.30 11.97 -13.63
CA PHE A 77 -4.49 12.00 -12.78
C PHE A 77 -5.43 13.14 -13.18
N ARG A 78 -4.89 14.34 -13.40
CA ARG A 78 -5.67 15.52 -13.79
C ARG A 78 -6.32 15.38 -15.16
N ARG A 79 -5.69 14.66 -16.10
CA ARG A 79 -6.24 14.42 -17.45
C ARG A 79 -7.41 13.46 -17.50
N GLY A 80 -7.66 12.68 -16.45
CA GLY A 80 -8.66 11.61 -16.51
C GLY A 80 -8.05 10.20 -16.58
N ASP A 81 -6.73 10.09 -16.76
CA ASP A 81 -6.07 8.80 -16.96
C ASP A 81 -6.24 7.88 -15.74
N ASN A 82 -6.26 6.58 -15.99
CA ASN A 82 -6.29 5.58 -14.93
C ASN A 82 -4.86 5.21 -14.48
N ILE A 83 -4.48 5.63 -13.27
CA ILE A 83 -3.12 5.44 -12.73
C ILE A 83 -2.93 4.05 -12.11
N SER A 84 -4.00 3.45 -11.60
CA SER A 84 -3.95 2.17 -10.90
C SER A 84 -5.09 1.26 -11.36
N PRO A 85 -4.92 -0.07 -11.32
CA PRO A 85 -6.03 -0.99 -11.57
C PRO A 85 -7.24 -0.62 -10.73
N PRO A 86 -8.45 -0.55 -11.33
CA PRO A 86 -9.62 -0.13 -10.59
C PRO A 86 -9.97 -1.16 -9.51
N GLY A 87 -10.58 -0.67 -8.43
CA GLY A 87 -11.03 -1.52 -7.34
C GLY A 87 -12.22 -2.40 -7.75
N VAL A 88 -12.63 -3.30 -6.86
CA VAL A 88 -13.88 -4.06 -7.04
C VAL A 88 -15.07 -3.10 -7.19
N GLY A 89 -16.05 -3.45 -8.02
CA GLY A 89 -17.16 -2.58 -8.44
C GLY A 89 -16.93 -1.90 -9.79
N TYR A 90 -15.71 -2.02 -10.34
CA TYR A 90 -15.31 -1.39 -11.58
C TYR A 90 -14.49 -2.35 -12.43
N ARG A 91 -14.54 -2.15 -13.75
CA ARG A 91 -13.75 -2.90 -14.74
C ARG A 91 -13.04 -1.95 -15.70
N LEU A 92 -12.04 -2.46 -16.39
CA LEU A 92 -11.38 -1.75 -17.49
C LEU A 92 -12.00 -2.18 -18.81
N VAL A 93 -12.38 -1.20 -19.61
CA VAL A 93 -12.88 -1.40 -20.98
C VAL A 93 -11.95 -0.69 -21.95
N ASP A 94 -11.74 -1.30 -23.10
CA ASP A 94 -10.92 -0.71 -24.16
C ASP A 94 -11.71 0.43 -24.83
N VAL A 95 -11.07 1.60 -24.95
CA VAL A 95 -11.69 2.77 -25.56
C VAL A 95 -11.71 2.60 -27.08
N LYS A 96 -12.88 2.82 -27.68
CA LYS A 96 -13.08 2.77 -29.13
C LYS A 96 -13.39 4.17 -29.67
N ASP A 97 -12.91 4.47 -30.86
CA ASP A 97 -13.24 5.68 -31.60
C ASP A 97 -14.68 5.63 -32.16
N ALA A 98 -15.13 6.71 -32.78
CA ALA A 98 -16.45 6.80 -33.41
C ALA A 98 -16.67 5.76 -34.54
N ASN A 99 -15.58 5.18 -35.07
CA ASN A 99 -15.59 4.19 -36.13
C ASN A 99 -15.46 2.75 -35.58
N GLY A 100 -15.39 2.57 -34.25
CA GLY A 100 -15.25 1.27 -33.59
C GLY A 100 -13.82 0.73 -33.49
N ASN A 101 -12.81 1.48 -33.94
CA ASN A 101 -11.40 1.11 -33.82
C ASN A 101 -10.88 1.40 -32.41
N LEU A 102 -9.94 0.58 -31.96
CA LEU A 102 -9.29 0.79 -30.65
C LEU A 102 -8.46 2.07 -30.68
N VAL A 103 -8.65 2.92 -29.66
CA VAL A 103 -7.84 4.13 -29.50
C VAL A 103 -6.46 3.72 -29.00
N ILE A 104 -5.43 4.09 -29.76
CA ILE A 104 -4.04 3.80 -29.43
C ILE A 104 -3.41 5.05 -28.78
N THR A 105 -2.90 4.86 -27.58
CA THR A 105 -2.13 5.89 -26.86
C THR A 105 -0.78 6.17 -27.52
N ARG A 106 -0.15 7.30 -27.19
CA ARG A 106 1.19 7.69 -27.71
C ARG A 106 2.30 6.65 -27.49
N LYS A 107 2.09 5.67 -26.60
CA LYS A 107 3.03 4.57 -26.30
C LYS A 107 2.75 3.30 -27.11
N ASN A 108 1.92 3.38 -28.15
CA ASN A 108 1.49 2.25 -28.96
C ASN A 108 0.74 1.16 -28.14
N THR A 109 -0.03 1.60 -27.13
CA THR A 109 -0.85 0.73 -26.27
C THR A 109 -2.33 1.11 -26.34
N ILE A 110 -3.23 0.14 -26.19
CA ILE A 110 -4.68 0.37 -26.19
C ILE A 110 -5.06 1.25 -24.99
N GLU A 111 -5.82 2.31 -25.25
CA GLU A 111 -6.38 3.16 -24.21
C GLU A 111 -7.50 2.43 -23.46
N LYS A 112 -7.50 2.54 -22.13
CA LYS A 112 -8.47 1.86 -21.27
C LYS A 112 -9.20 2.87 -20.39
N ALA A 113 -10.52 2.82 -20.41
CA ALA A 113 -11.38 3.57 -19.52
C ALA A 113 -11.86 2.70 -18.36
N VAL A 114 -12.18 3.34 -17.24
CA VAL A 114 -12.82 2.67 -16.10
C VAL A 114 -14.33 2.76 -16.29
N GLU A 115 -15.01 1.64 -16.19
CA GLU A 115 -16.47 1.53 -16.19
C GLU A 115 -16.93 0.85 -14.89
N ILE A 116 -18.18 1.07 -14.52
CA ILE A 116 -18.84 0.31 -13.46
C ILE A 116 -19.02 -1.14 -13.94
N ASP A 117 -18.64 -2.09 -13.11
CA ASP A 117 -18.94 -3.49 -13.32
C ASP A 117 -20.31 -3.79 -12.67
N PRO A 118 -21.38 -4.02 -13.45
CA PRO A 118 -22.75 -4.06 -12.93
C PRO A 118 -22.93 -5.14 -11.85
N GLU A 119 -22.37 -6.33 -12.05
CA GLU A 119 -22.48 -7.44 -11.10
C GLU A 119 -21.76 -7.10 -9.78
N ALA A 120 -20.51 -6.66 -9.87
CA ALA A 120 -19.74 -6.31 -8.67
C ALA A 120 -20.28 -5.04 -7.97
N ALA A 121 -20.90 -4.14 -8.71
CA ALA A 121 -21.53 -2.92 -8.18
C ALA A 121 -22.82 -3.24 -7.42
N GLU A 122 -23.66 -4.13 -7.94
CA GLU A 122 -24.87 -4.61 -7.26
C GLU A 122 -24.53 -5.23 -5.90
N TRP A 123 -23.54 -6.13 -5.86
CA TRP A 123 -23.08 -6.70 -4.59
C TRP A 123 -22.48 -5.65 -3.64
N THR A 124 -21.81 -4.64 -4.20
CA THR A 124 -21.29 -3.51 -3.40
C THR A 124 -22.42 -2.68 -2.78
N GLN A 125 -23.52 -2.44 -3.50
CA GLN A 125 -24.70 -1.77 -2.97
C GLN A 125 -25.39 -2.63 -1.91
N ARG A 126 -25.63 -3.92 -2.21
CA ARG A 126 -26.26 -4.86 -1.28
C ARG A 126 -25.50 -4.94 0.04
N GLY A 127 -24.16 -5.09 -0.02
CA GLY A 127 -23.34 -5.14 1.18
C GLY A 127 -23.34 -3.82 1.98
N ALA A 128 -23.50 -2.67 1.31
CA ALA A 128 -23.65 -1.39 1.99
C ALA A 128 -24.99 -1.30 2.73
N GLU A 129 -26.09 -1.71 2.11
CA GLU A 129 -27.43 -1.76 2.73
C GLU A 129 -27.47 -2.70 3.94
N MET A 130 -26.85 -3.88 3.83
CA MET A 130 -26.73 -4.83 4.94
C MET A 130 -26.05 -4.19 6.16
N ILE A 131 -25.00 -3.39 5.95
CA ILE A 131 -24.30 -2.72 7.05
C ILE A 131 -25.13 -1.55 7.60
N ALA A 132 -25.68 -0.72 6.70
CA ALA A 132 -26.37 0.51 7.08
C ALA A 132 -27.70 0.24 7.79
N TYR A 133 -28.55 -0.60 7.20
CA TYR A 133 -29.94 -0.78 7.60
C TYR A 133 -30.18 -2.07 8.38
N GLU A 134 -29.57 -3.18 7.98
CA GLU A 134 -29.80 -4.49 8.61
C GLU A 134 -28.90 -4.75 9.83
N GLY A 135 -27.87 -3.92 10.04
CA GLY A 135 -26.94 -4.05 11.16
C GLY A 135 -25.95 -5.21 11.02
N SER A 136 -25.75 -5.71 9.80
CA SER A 136 -24.74 -6.75 9.52
C SER A 136 -23.33 -6.25 9.80
N SER A 137 -22.46 -7.16 10.24
CA SER A 137 -21.05 -6.84 10.43
C SER A 137 -20.28 -6.90 9.11
N ALA A 138 -19.10 -6.27 9.04
CA ALA A 138 -18.21 -6.40 7.90
C ALA A 138 -17.70 -7.84 7.67
N ILE A 139 -17.77 -8.71 8.69
CA ILE A 139 -17.49 -10.15 8.54
C ILE A 139 -18.62 -10.84 7.77
N ASP A 140 -19.87 -10.50 8.06
CA ASP A 140 -21.03 -11.09 7.39
C ASP A 140 -21.05 -10.70 5.91
N VAL A 141 -20.78 -9.42 5.61
CA VAL A 141 -20.60 -8.96 4.22
C VAL A 141 -19.41 -9.64 3.54
N ALA A 142 -18.30 -9.86 4.24
CA ALA A 142 -17.16 -10.57 3.68
C ALA A 142 -17.51 -12.03 3.31
N ARG A 143 -18.33 -12.71 4.12
CA ARG A 143 -18.81 -14.06 3.81
C ARG A 143 -19.68 -14.08 2.57
N LEU A 144 -20.66 -13.17 2.49
CA LEU A 144 -21.51 -13.00 1.31
C LEU A 144 -20.66 -12.74 0.06
N PHE A 145 -19.67 -11.85 0.14
CA PHE A 145 -18.81 -11.52 -0.99
C PHE A 145 -17.95 -12.71 -1.44
N ASN A 146 -17.53 -13.57 -0.51
CA ASN A 146 -16.79 -14.78 -0.85
C ASN A 146 -17.68 -15.84 -1.50
N GLU A 147 -18.91 -15.99 -1.03
CA GLU A 147 -19.90 -16.93 -1.61
C GLU A 147 -20.22 -16.55 -3.06
N HIS A 148 -20.47 -15.28 -3.33
CA HIS A 148 -20.76 -14.76 -4.67
C HIS A 148 -19.51 -14.39 -5.49
N LYS A 149 -18.31 -14.70 -5.00
CA LYS A 149 -17.02 -14.45 -5.69
C LYS A 149 -16.86 -13.00 -6.19
N VAL A 150 -17.36 -12.03 -5.42
CA VAL A 150 -17.48 -10.62 -5.85
C VAL A 150 -16.12 -10.04 -6.28
N GLY A 151 -16.07 -9.53 -7.51
CA GLY A 151 -14.84 -9.01 -8.12
C GLY A 151 -13.80 -10.10 -8.44
N GLY A 152 -14.26 -11.33 -8.69
CA GLY A 152 -13.43 -12.49 -9.02
C GLY A 152 -12.61 -13.03 -7.84
N LYS A 153 -13.01 -12.73 -6.59
CA LYS A 153 -12.23 -13.04 -5.39
C LYS A 153 -13.07 -13.73 -4.31
N GLN A 154 -12.44 -14.67 -3.61
CA GLN A 154 -12.99 -15.39 -2.46
C GLN A 154 -12.14 -15.17 -1.19
N THR A 155 -11.36 -14.08 -1.15
CA THR A 155 -10.44 -13.75 -0.06
C THR A 155 -10.86 -12.47 0.67
N TRP A 156 -12.15 -12.18 0.69
CA TRP A 156 -12.71 -11.09 1.46
C TRP A 156 -12.58 -11.38 2.96
N SER A 157 -12.19 -10.32 3.68
CA SER A 157 -12.04 -10.29 5.13
C SER A 157 -12.62 -8.98 5.65
N ASP A 158 -12.91 -8.91 6.96
CA ASP A 158 -13.40 -7.68 7.62
C ASP A 158 -12.55 -6.45 7.25
N CYS A 159 -11.22 -6.57 7.31
CA CYS A 159 -10.31 -5.50 6.95
C CYS A 159 -10.47 -5.07 5.48
N ARG A 160 -10.64 -6.03 4.55
CA ARG A 160 -10.81 -5.75 3.13
C ARG A 160 -12.15 -5.09 2.82
N VAL A 161 -13.21 -5.49 3.51
CA VAL A 161 -14.54 -4.87 3.41
C VAL A 161 -14.49 -3.42 3.91
N ARG A 162 -13.87 -3.17 5.06
CA ARG A 162 -13.65 -1.80 5.58
C ARG A 162 -12.85 -0.93 4.62
N GLN A 163 -11.78 -1.48 4.02
CA GLN A 163 -10.99 -0.77 3.01
C GLN A 163 -11.79 -0.51 1.73
N HIS A 164 -12.70 -1.42 1.34
CA HIS A 164 -13.54 -1.26 0.15
C HIS A 164 -14.53 -0.11 0.33
N TYR A 165 -15.30 -0.09 1.42
CA TYR A 165 -16.24 0.99 1.71
C TYR A 165 -15.58 2.31 2.15
N GLY A 166 -14.28 2.27 2.47
CA GLY A 166 -13.48 3.47 2.71
C GLY A 166 -13.03 4.19 1.44
N ARG A 167 -13.33 3.69 0.24
CA ARG A 167 -12.93 4.32 -1.03
C ARG A 167 -13.91 5.42 -1.42
N GLU A 168 -13.35 6.60 -1.68
CA GLU A 168 -14.11 7.78 -2.13
C GLU A 168 -14.73 7.60 -3.52
N LYS A 169 -14.12 6.74 -4.34
CA LYS A 169 -14.57 6.47 -5.72
C LYS A 169 -15.99 5.91 -5.76
N LEU A 170 -16.39 5.14 -4.74
CA LEU A 170 -17.76 4.61 -4.62
C LEU A 170 -18.82 5.72 -4.57
N VAL A 171 -18.44 6.91 -4.11
CA VAL A 171 -19.32 8.08 -3.99
C VAL A 171 -19.15 9.06 -5.17
N GLY A 172 -18.34 8.68 -6.17
CA GLY A 172 -18.05 9.49 -7.35
C GLY A 172 -16.93 10.51 -7.16
N LYS A 173 -16.02 10.30 -6.21
CA LYS A 173 -14.82 11.15 -6.01
C LYS A 173 -13.56 10.31 -6.17
N ASP A 174 -12.74 10.61 -7.18
CA ASP A 174 -11.45 9.94 -7.34
C ASP A 174 -10.40 10.74 -6.55
N VAL A 175 -9.63 10.06 -5.70
CA VAL A 175 -8.65 10.71 -4.81
C VAL A 175 -7.30 10.01 -4.95
N PHE A 176 -6.26 10.80 -5.17
CA PHE A 176 -4.88 10.37 -5.34
C PHE A 176 -3.96 10.98 -4.28
N HIS A 177 -2.78 10.36 -4.08
CA HIS A 177 -1.77 10.80 -3.11
C HIS A 177 -2.19 10.79 -1.63
N LYS A 178 -3.02 9.82 -1.21
CA LYS A 178 -3.37 9.64 0.22
C LYS A 178 -2.22 9.12 1.08
N THR A 179 -1.27 8.40 0.50
CA THR A 179 -0.16 7.78 1.24
C THR A 179 1.17 7.92 0.53
N LYS A 180 2.25 7.96 1.31
CA LYS A 180 3.62 7.78 0.82
C LYS A 180 4.28 6.57 1.47
N GLN A 181 5.07 5.84 0.70
CA GLN A 181 5.93 4.80 1.25
C GLN A 181 7.30 5.40 1.56
N VAL A 182 7.76 5.21 2.79
CA VAL A 182 9.09 5.62 3.25
C VAL A 182 9.83 4.37 3.67
N THR A 183 10.98 4.13 3.04
CA THR A 183 11.89 3.05 3.44
C THR A 183 12.86 3.59 4.48
N ASP A 184 12.92 2.93 5.63
CA ASP A 184 13.97 3.17 6.63
C ASP A 184 15.30 2.70 6.04
N ARG A 185 16.25 3.64 5.93
CA ARG A 185 17.56 3.40 5.31
C ARG A 185 18.38 2.36 6.10
N ARG A 186 18.29 2.36 7.43
CA ARG A 186 19.09 1.48 8.29
C ARG A 186 18.52 0.06 8.38
N THR A 187 17.19 -0.06 8.50
CA THR A 187 16.54 -1.36 8.71
C THR A 187 16.01 -1.99 7.43
N GLY A 188 15.95 -1.24 6.32
CA GLY A 188 15.32 -1.66 5.07
C GLY A 188 13.79 -1.81 5.15
N LYS A 189 13.19 -1.56 6.31
CA LYS A 189 11.75 -1.72 6.52
C LYS A 189 10.99 -0.60 5.80
N LYS A 190 9.91 -0.96 5.12
CA LYS A 190 9.01 -0.01 4.47
C LYS A 190 7.89 0.38 5.43
N LYS A 191 7.67 1.68 5.59
CA LYS A 191 6.56 2.25 6.35
C LYS A 191 5.64 3.03 5.41
N VAL A 192 4.34 2.79 5.51
CA VAL A 192 3.32 3.59 4.82
C VAL A 192 2.91 4.73 5.73
N ILE A 193 3.02 5.96 5.25
CA ILE A 193 2.65 7.18 5.97
C ILE A 193 1.43 7.78 5.27
N GLN A 194 0.41 8.13 6.04
CA GLN A 194 -0.75 8.88 5.55
C GLN A 194 -0.35 10.35 5.34
N LEU A 195 -0.70 10.90 4.20
CA LEU A 195 -0.45 12.31 3.87
C LEU A 195 -1.63 13.17 4.33
N PRO A 196 -1.40 14.45 4.70
CA PRO A 196 -2.48 15.37 5.02
C PRO A 196 -3.34 15.65 3.78
N GLU A 197 -4.60 16.01 4.00
CA GLU A 197 -5.58 16.23 2.91
C GLU A 197 -5.17 17.36 1.95
N SER A 198 -4.37 18.33 2.41
CA SER A 198 -3.81 19.40 1.58
C SER A 198 -2.86 18.91 0.49
N GLU A 199 -2.27 17.72 0.64
CA GLU A 199 -1.42 17.09 -0.37
C GLU A 199 -2.22 16.16 -1.32
N TRP A 200 -3.51 15.93 -1.04
CA TRP A 200 -4.34 15.05 -1.85
C TRP A 200 -4.78 15.77 -3.11
N ILE A 201 -4.81 15.03 -4.21
CA ILE A 201 -5.39 15.52 -5.46
C ILE A 201 -6.68 14.76 -5.67
N TRP A 202 -7.76 15.46 -5.99
CA TRP A 202 -9.06 14.87 -6.20
C TRP A 202 -9.71 15.39 -7.47
N ARG A 203 -10.62 14.60 -8.02
CA ARG A 203 -11.47 14.97 -9.16
C ARG A 203 -12.85 14.35 -9.00
N ASP A 204 -13.87 15.06 -9.49
CA ASP A 204 -15.24 14.54 -9.50
C ASP A 204 -15.45 13.59 -10.67
N VAL A 205 -15.98 12.41 -10.37
CA VAL A 205 -16.30 11.33 -11.31
C VAL A 205 -17.71 10.78 -11.01
N PRO A 206 -18.77 11.60 -11.14
CA PRO A 206 -20.13 11.20 -10.80
C PRO A 206 -20.62 9.99 -11.62
N HIS A 207 -20.12 9.82 -12.85
CA HIS A 207 -20.40 8.68 -13.71
C HIS A 207 -19.85 7.34 -13.18
N LEU A 208 -18.97 7.36 -12.17
CA LEU A 208 -18.43 6.16 -11.49
C LEU A 208 -19.03 5.97 -10.10
N ARG A 209 -20.10 6.70 -9.76
CA ARG A 209 -20.77 6.56 -8.46
C ARG A 209 -21.53 5.24 -8.39
N ILE A 210 -21.31 4.50 -7.31
CA ILE A 210 -22.03 3.25 -6.99
C ILE A 210 -22.94 3.46 -5.78
N LEU A 211 -22.51 4.24 -4.78
CA LEU A 211 -23.26 4.50 -3.55
C LEU A 211 -23.73 5.95 -3.52
N SER A 212 -24.92 6.18 -2.96
CA SER A 212 -25.35 7.53 -2.59
C SER A 212 -24.50 8.07 -1.43
N ASP A 213 -24.40 9.40 -1.32
CA ASP A 213 -23.69 10.07 -0.22
C ASP A 213 -24.25 9.64 1.15
N GLU A 214 -25.58 9.50 1.26
CA GLU A 214 -26.29 9.07 2.46
C GLU A 214 -25.95 7.63 2.87
N LEU A 215 -26.00 6.69 1.92
CA LEU A 215 -25.69 5.28 2.19
C LEU A 215 -24.22 5.09 2.58
N ALA A 216 -23.31 5.79 1.89
CA ALA A 216 -21.89 5.74 2.18
C ALA A 216 -21.57 6.28 3.58
N GLU A 217 -22.23 7.36 4.00
CA GLU A 217 -22.06 7.93 5.33
C GLU A 217 -22.63 7.02 6.43
N ALA A 218 -23.80 6.42 6.20
CA ALA A 218 -24.38 5.44 7.12
C ALA A 218 -23.44 4.23 7.33
N VAL A 219 -22.84 3.70 6.26
CA VAL A 219 -21.85 2.62 6.34
C VAL A 219 -20.60 3.07 7.11
N LYS A 220 -20.05 4.24 6.81
CA LYS A 220 -18.88 4.79 7.53
C LYS A 220 -19.15 4.91 9.03
N GLN A 221 -20.31 5.42 9.42
CA GLN A 221 -20.69 5.56 10.83
C GLN A 221 -20.76 4.19 11.51
N LYS A 222 -21.42 3.20 10.90
CA LYS A 222 -21.53 1.84 11.45
C LYS A 222 -20.17 1.16 11.59
N LEU A 223 -19.33 1.22 10.55
CA LEU A 223 -17.98 0.63 10.58
C LEU A 223 -17.03 1.38 11.54
N GLY A 224 -17.22 2.69 11.68
CA GLY A 224 -16.50 3.57 12.61
C GLY A 224 -16.76 3.22 14.07
N ARG A 225 -18.03 3.02 14.45
CA ARG A 225 -18.45 2.65 15.82
C ARG A 225 -17.72 1.42 16.37
N GLY A 226 -17.50 0.40 15.53
CA GLY A 226 -16.75 -0.80 15.93
C GLY A 226 -15.27 -0.53 16.22
N SER A 227 -14.65 0.41 15.50
CA SER A 227 -13.25 0.79 15.71
C SER A 227 -13.03 1.67 16.95
N GLU A 228 -14.02 2.49 17.31
CA GLU A 228 -14.03 3.30 18.53
C GLU A 228 -14.33 2.47 19.77
N SER A 229 -15.14 1.41 19.61
CA SER A 229 -15.56 0.56 20.73
C SER A 229 -14.56 -0.55 21.05
N PHE A 230 -13.87 -1.12 20.05
CA PHE A 230 -13.03 -2.32 20.23
C PHE A 230 -11.66 -2.26 19.52
N GLY A 231 -11.31 -1.16 18.85
CA GLY A 231 -10.06 -1.03 18.07
C GLY A 231 -8.89 -0.41 18.83
N ARG A 232 -7.71 -0.32 18.17
CA ARG A 232 -6.52 0.39 18.71
C ARG A 232 -6.77 1.86 19.10
N LYS A 233 -7.85 2.46 18.57
CA LYS A 233 -8.29 3.84 18.84
C LYS A 233 -9.34 3.95 19.97
N ALA A 234 -9.70 2.85 20.64
CA ALA A 234 -10.60 2.90 21.78
C ALA A 234 -10.01 3.80 22.88
N LYS A 235 -10.73 4.89 23.21
CA LYS A 235 -10.30 5.88 24.20
C LYS A 235 -10.22 5.32 25.61
N ASP A 236 -10.91 4.23 25.89
CA ASP A 236 -10.94 3.57 27.18
C ASP A 236 -10.10 2.28 27.16
N PRO A 237 -8.99 2.20 27.92
CA PRO A 237 -8.18 0.98 28.05
C PRO A 237 -8.99 -0.22 28.54
N ARG A 238 -10.08 0.00 29.31
CA ARG A 238 -10.97 -1.07 29.81
C ARG A 238 -11.92 -1.60 28.75
N LYS A 239 -12.15 -0.86 27.66
CA LYS A 239 -12.93 -1.33 26.48
C LYS A 239 -12.09 -2.08 25.45
N LYS A 240 -10.78 -2.22 25.66
CA LYS A 240 -9.95 -3.24 24.99
C LYS A 240 -10.26 -4.64 25.51
N VAL A 241 -11.54 -4.95 25.70
CA VAL A 241 -12.00 -6.26 26.12
C VAL A 241 -11.73 -7.17 24.94
N HIS A 242 -10.68 -7.99 25.03
CA HIS A 242 -10.54 -9.07 24.07
C HIS A 242 -11.78 -9.96 24.22
N ARG A 243 -12.23 -10.61 23.15
CA ARG A 243 -13.32 -11.61 23.22
C ARG A 243 -13.09 -12.65 24.34
N VAL A 244 -11.83 -12.84 24.73
CA VAL A 244 -11.33 -13.73 25.80
C VAL A 244 -11.53 -13.16 27.22
N ASP A 245 -11.83 -11.87 27.36
CA ASP A 245 -12.06 -11.20 28.64
C ASP A 245 -13.55 -11.20 29.02
N LEU A 246 -14.47 -11.19 28.03
CA LEU A 246 -15.91 -11.39 28.25
C LEU A 246 -16.25 -12.85 28.60
N TYR A 247 -15.44 -13.79 28.13
CA TYR A 247 -15.55 -15.21 28.42
C TYR A 247 -14.15 -15.75 28.80
N PRO A 248 -13.74 -15.59 30.07
CA PRO A 248 -12.46 -16.10 30.53
C PRO A 248 -12.44 -17.62 30.38
N LYS A 249 -11.62 -18.13 29.45
CA LYS A 249 -11.41 -19.59 29.28
C LYS A 249 -10.59 -20.22 30.41
N VAL A 250 -10.09 -19.40 31.34
CA VAL A 250 -9.20 -19.81 32.44
C VAL A 250 -9.63 -19.11 33.72
N LEU A 251 -9.59 -19.83 34.84
CA LEU A 251 -10.02 -19.35 36.15
C LEU A 251 -9.07 -18.27 36.72
N ILE A 252 -7.79 -18.32 36.35
CA ILE A 252 -6.72 -17.44 36.86
C ILE A 252 -5.87 -16.96 35.69
N ARG A 253 -5.53 -15.67 35.66
CA ARG A 253 -4.53 -15.08 34.75
C ARG A 253 -3.34 -14.55 35.55
N PRO A 254 -2.27 -15.33 35.72
CA PRO A 254 -1.09 -14.87 36.42
C PRO A 254 -0.37 -13.75 35.63
N ILE A 255 0.12 -12.76 36.37
CA ILE A 255 0.94 -11.66 35.86
C ILE A 255 2.35 -11.86 36.41
N CYS A 256 3.38 -11.67 35.57
CA CYS A 256 4.76 -11.75 36.04
C CYS A 256 5.07 -10.59 36.98
N GLY A 257 5.44 -10.89 38.23
CA GLY A 257 5.77 -9.87 39.25
C GLY A 257 6.99 -9.01 38.91
N CYS A 258 7.88 -9.48 38.02
CA CYS A 258 9.08 -8.75 37.63
C CYS A 258 8.82 -7.76 36.48
N CYS A 259 8.08 -8.15 35.44
CA CYS A 259 7.91 -7.34 34.22
C CYS A 259 6.48 -6.85 33.97
N GLY A 260 5.51 -7.21 34.82
CA GLY A 260 4.11 -6.78 34.71
C GLY A 260 3.36 -7.32 33.50
N HIS A 261 3.95 -8.22 32.72
CA HIS A 261 3.30 -8.80 31.54
C HIS A 261 2.44 -10.02 31.92
N PRO A 262 1.27 -10.19 31.26
CA PRO A 262 0.45 -11.40 31.43
C PRO A 262 1.22 -12.65 31.01
N MET A 263 1.18 -13.70 31.83
CA MET A 263 1.80 -14.98 31.48
C MET A 263 0.90 -15.78 30.52
N ILE A 264 1.52 -16.49 29.58
CA ILE A 264 0.82 -17.38 28.64
C ILE A 264 0.76 -18.78 29.26
N LEU A 265 -0.44 -19.32 29.43
CA LEU A 265 -0.64 -20.71 29.84
C LEU A 265 -0.48 -21.63 28.63
N GLY A 266 0.69 -22.28 28.51
CA GLY A 266 0.89 -23.39 27.57
C GLY A 266 0.45 -24.70 28.20
N ARG A 267 -0.24 -25.57 27.46
CA ARG A 267 -0.38 -26.98 27.83
C ARG A 267 0.86 -27.71 27.30
N SER A 268 1.65 -28.34 28.15
CA SER A 268 2.66 -29.28 27.68
C SER A 268 1.94 -30.49 27.07
N VAL A 269 2.43 -30.93 25.90
CA VAL A 269 1.92 -32.14 25.22
C VAL A 269 2.71 -33.39 25.69
N GLY A 270 3.52 -33.26 26.75
CA GLY A 270 4.28 -34.33 27.38
C GLY A 270 3.90 -34.47 28.85
N LYS A 271 3.92 -35.70 29.37
CA LYS A 271 3.74 -35.96 30.81
C LYS A 271 4.89 -35.29 31.56
N TYR A 272 4.52 -34.22 32.27
CA TYR A 272 5.29 -33.39 33.18
C TYR A 272 6.41 -32.57 32.53
#